data_AF-A0A8J5MU10-F1
#
_entry.id   AF-A0A8J5MU10-F1
#
_cell.length_a   1.000
_cell.length_b   1.000
_cell.length_c   1.000
_cell.angle_alpha   90.00
_cell.angle_beta   90.00
_cell.angle_gamma   90.00
#
_symmetry.space_group_name_H-M   'P 1'
#
loop_
_entity.id
_entity.type
_entity.pdbx_description
1 polymer ?
#
loop_
_entity_poly.entity_id
_entity_poly.type
_entity_poly.pdbx_seq_one_letter_code
_entity_poly.pdbx_strand_id
1 'polypeptide(L)'
;MGDFTEVFLGLLDDFRGCMDQVMYNGLEILREVQEDPTSSEVYGLEWECSEEFDASSDVAISFIKPGAYVAFQDSYPRTGGSIKMEIKTQSQHALLLYNTGPPSR
;
A
#
# COMPACT_ATOMS: atom_id res chain seq x y z
N MET A 1 -17.04 15.46 21.36
CA MET A 1 -16.75 14.05 21.02
C MET A 1 -15.42 14.06 20.30
N GLY A 2 -14.34 13.70 20.99
CA GLY A 2 -12.98 13.93 20.51
C GLY A 2 -11.95 13.55 21.57
N ASP A 3 -12.04 12.32 22.07
CA ASP A 3 -11.00 11.73 22.91
C ASP A 3 -10.84 10.28 22.46
N PHE A 4 -10.17 10.10 21.32
CA PHE A 4 -9.71 8.78 20.89
C PHE A 4 -8.36 8.56 21.54
N THR A 5 -8.40 7.93 22.70
CA THR A 5 -7.21 7.34 23.31
C THR A 5 -6.58 6.39 22.29
N GLU A 6 -5.31 6.65 21.98
CA GLU A 6 -4.46 6.09 20.91
C GLU A 6 -4.28 4.55 20.93
N VAL A 7 -5.06 3.83 21.72
CA VAL A 7 -4.89 2.39 21.99
C VAL A 7 -5.40 1.51 20.85
N PHE A 8 -6.30 2.01 19.99
CA PHE A 8 -6.95 1.20 18.95
C PHE A 8 -6.48 1.46 17.52
N LEU A 9 -5.70 2.52 17.27
CA LEU A 9 -5.21 2.84 15.93
C LEU A 9 -3.87 2.18 15.59
N GLY A 10 -3.06 1.81 16.60
CA GLY A 10 -1.80 1.09 16.39
C GLY A 10 -1.96 -0.37 15.95
N LEU A 11 -3.20 -0.85 15.79
CA LEU A 11 -3.54 -2.19 15.29
C LEU A 11 -4.15 -2.16 13.88
N LEU A 12 -4.37 -0.98 13.32
CA LEU A 12 -4.86 -0.82 11.96
C LEU A 12 -3.65 -0.63 11.05
N ASP A 13 -3.55 -1.47 10.03
CA ASP A 13 -2.57 -1.26 8.98
C ASP A 13 -2.86 0.08 8.28
N ASP A 14 -1.79 0.81 7.93
CA ASP A 14 -1.91 2.02 7.13
C ASP A 14 -2.61 1.69 5.80
N PHE A 15 -3.53 2.58 5.38
CA PHE A 15 -4.24 2.39 4.13
C PHE A 15 -3.25 2.43 2.95
N ARG A 16 -3.27 1.38 2.12
CA ARG A 16 -2.46 1.27 0.91
C ARG A 16 -3.35 1.09 -0.31
N GLY A 17 -3.57 2.18 -1.05
CA GLY A 17 -4.41 2.22 -2.24
C GLY A 17 -4.73 3.66 -2.62
N CYS A 18 -5.77 3.84 -3.42
CA CYS A 18 -6.25 5.15 -3.83
C CYS A 18 -7.58 5.48 -3.14
N MET A 19 -7.74 6.73 -2.74
CA MET A 19 -9.00 7.27 -2.23
C MET A 19 -9.39 8.49 -3.05
N ASP A 20 -10.66 8.60 -3.37
CA ASP A 20 -11.24 9.75 -4.04
C ASP A 20 -12.56 10.13 -3.37
N GLN A 21 -12.95 11.40 -3.46
CA GLN A 21 -14.23 11.94 -2.96
C GLN A 21 -14.48 11.66 -1.47
N VAL A 22 -13.44 11.75 -0.65
CA VAL A 22 -13.56 11.57 0.81
C VAL A 22 -14.27 12.78 1.41
N MET A 23 -15.48 12.55 1.92
CA MET A 23 -16.36 13.60 2.44
C MET A 23 -16.47 13.55 3.96
N TYR A 24 -16.30 14.71 4.60
CA TYR A 24 -16.61 14.89 6.02
C TYR A 24 -17.42 16.17 6.22
N ASN A 25 -18.59 16.06 6.86
CA ASN A 25 -19.52 17.18 7.06
C ASN A 25 -19.85 17.98 5.77
N GLY A 26 -19.91 17.29 4.62
CA GLY A 26 -20.19 17.91 3.33
C GLY A 26 -19.01 18.62 2.68
N LEU A 27 -17.80 18.49 3.23
CA LEU A 27 -16.55 19.01 2.66
C LEU A 27 -15.70 17.86 2.11
N GLU A 28 -15.15 18.05 0.91
CA GLU A 28 -14.19 17.14 0.29
C GLU A 28 -12.80 17.37 0.93
N ILE A 29 -12.48 16.59 1.96
CA ILE A 29 -11.33 16.86 2.82
C ILE A 29 -9.99 16.75 2.08
N LEU A 30 -9.87 15.82 1.12
CA LEU A 30 -8.64 15.66 0.34
C LEU A 30 -8.45 16.85 -0.61
N ARG A 31 -9.54 17.39 -1.16
CA ARG A 31 -9.50 18.54 -2.06
C ARG A 31 -9.15 19.82 -1.33
N GLU A 32 -9.70 20.01 -0.11
CA GLU A 32 -9.39 21.16 0.74
C GLU A 32 -7.88 21.22 1.07
N VAL A 33 -7.29 20.09 1.45
CA VAL A 33 -5.86 20.00 1.78
C VAL A 33 -4.98 20.17 0.53
N GLN A 34 -5.47 19.74 -0.63
CA GLN A 34 -4.78 19.96 -1.89
C GLN A 34 -4.78 21.45 -2.31
N GLU A 35 -5.89 22.16 -2.07
CA GLU A 35 -6.04 23.60 -2.35
C GLU A 35 -5.29 24.49 -1.35
N ASP A 36 -5.26 24.11 -0.06
CA ASP A 36 -4.50 24.76 1.01
C ASP A 36 -3.64 23.75 1.80
N PRO A 37 -2.36 23.55 1.41
CA PRO A 37 -1.43 22.65 2.09
C PRO A 37 -1.09 23.05 3.54
N THR A 38 -1.45 24.27 3.98
CA THR A 38 -1.19 24.70 5.36
C THR A 38 -2.34 24.35 6.31
N SER A 39 -3.47 23.91 5.77
CA SER A 39 -4.66 23.55 6.54
C SER A 39 -4.51 22.25 7.35
N SER A 40 -3.58 21.37 6.96
CA SER A 40 -3.39 20.05 7.58
C SER A 40 -2.00 19.48 7.34
N GLU A 41 -1.54 18.62 8.25
CA GLU A 41 -0.31 17.86 8.05
C GLU A 41 -0.59 16.57 7.28
N VAL A 42 0.23 16.29 6.27
CA VAL A 42 0.05 15.12 5.41
C VAL A 42 1.39 14.42 5.20
N TYR A 43 1.39 13.09 5.28
CA TYR A 43 2.59 12.27 5.17
C TYR A 43 2.32 11.06 4.27
N GLY A 44 3.27 10.75 3.39
CA GLY A 44 3.24 9.50 2.59
C GLY A 44 2.14 9.40 1.54
N LEU A 45 1.52 10.52 1.13
CA LEU A 45 0.54 10.55 0.04
C LEU A 45 1.15 10.93 -1.31
N GLU A 46 0.49 10.48 -2.36
CA GLU A 46 0.60 11.01 -3.73
C GLU A 46 -0.81 11.50 -4.12
N TRP A 47 -0.93 12.67 -4.74
CA TRP A 47 -2.24 13.25 -5.11
C TRP A 47 -2.87 12.57 -6.33
N GLU A 48 -2.04 11.87 -7.12
CA GLU A 48 -2.49 11.06 -8.23
C GLU A 48 -2.50 9.59 -7.82
N CYS A 49 -3.48 8.84 -8.31
CA CYS A 49 -3.51 7.40 -8.11
C CYS A 49 -2.48 6.73 -9.03
N SER A 50 -1.57 5.95 -8.44
CA SER A 50 -0.59 5.17 -9.18
C SER A 50 -1.29 4.05 -9.96
N GLU A 51 -0.96 3.88 -11.25
CA GLU A 51 -1.53 2.81 -12.09
C GLU A 51 -1.30 1.41 -11.49
N GLU A 52 -0.25 1.25 -10.67
CA GLU A 52 0.08 0.02 -9.96
C GLU A 52 -0.97 -0.40 -8.92
N PHE A 53 -1.79 0.52 -8.42
CA PHE A 53 -2.89 0.20 -7.50
C PHE A 53 -4.19 -0.20 -8.21
N ASP A 54 -4.34 0.19 -9.48
CA ASP A 54 -5.48 -0.18 -10.33
C ASP A 54 -5.15 -1.29 -11.33
N ALA A 55 -3.92 -1.79 -11.33
CA ALA A 55 -3.44 -2.82 -12.26
C ALA A 55 -4.16 -4.17 -12.03
N SER A 56 -4.74 -4.71 -13.10
CA SER A 56 -5.26 -6.08 -13.13
C SER A 56 -4.12 -7.11 -13.21
N SER A 57 -4.44 -8.39 -13.00
CA SER A 57 -3.44 -9.46 -12.96
C SER A 57 -2.69 -9.70 -14.28
N ASP A 58 -3.21 -9.20 -15.39
CA ASP A 58 -2.61 -9.25 -16.72
C ASP A 58 -1.69 -8.05 -17.02
N VAL A 59 -1.71 -7.03 -16.17
CA VAL A 59 -0.87 -5.84 -16.32
C VAL A 59 0.44 -6.03 -15.56
N ALA A 60 1.57 -5.85 -16.26
CA ALA A 60 2.89 -5.94 -15.65
C ALA A 60 3.19 -4.69 -14.80
N ILE A 61 3.64 -4.90 -13.56
CA ILE A 61 4.10 -3.84 -12.66
C ILE A 61 5.64 -3.71 -12.68
N SER A 62 6.15 -2.51 -12.38
CA SER A 62 7.59 -2.21 -12.40
C SER A 62 8.15 -1.82 -11.03
N PHE A 63 9.28 -2.40 -10.64
CA PHE A 63 10.00 -2.07 -9.41
C PHE A 63 11.22 -1.21 -9.73
N ILE A 64 11.02 0.11 -9.79
CA ILE A 64 12.04 1.07 -10.27
C ILE A 64 12.92 1.60 -9.13
N LYS A 65 12.31 1.93 -7.98
CA LYS A 65 13.02 2.52 -6.84
C LYS A 65 13.72 1.43 -6.01
N PRO A 66 14.93 1.69 -5.48
CA PRO A 66 15.57 0.78 -4.52
C PRO A 66 14.66 0.52 -3.32
N GLY A 67 14.48 -0.75 -2.96
CA GLY A 67 13.60 -1.13 -1.86
C GLY A 67 12.11 -1.10 -2.20
N ALA A 68 11.71 -0.91 -3.46
CA ALA A 68 10.32 -1.13 -3.87
C ALA A 68 9.95 -2.61 -3.72
N TYR A 69 8.84 -2.89 -3.04
CA TYR A 69 8.30 -4.23 -2.87
C TYR A 69 6.77 -4.21 -2.85
N VAL A 70 6.16 -5.37 -3.07
CA VAL A 70 4.74 -5.61 -2.81
C VAL A 70 4.64 -6.69 -1.73
N ALA A 71 3.78 -6.46 -0.74
CA ALA A 71 3.40 -7.46 0.23
C ALA A 71 2.00 -7.98 -0.12
N PHE A 72 1.85 -9.29 -0.19
CA PHE A 72 0.54 -9.93 -0.36
C PHE A 72 -0.08 -10.12 1.04
N GLN A 73 -1.31 -9.64 1.22
CA GLN A 73 -1.97 -9.62 2.54
C GLN A 73 -2.64 -10.95 2.94
N ASP A 74 -2.40 -12.05 2.23
CA ASP A 74 -3.11 -13.31 2.47
C ASP A 74 -2.25 -14.42 3.08
N SER A 75 -2.90 -15.18 3.96
CA SER A 75 -2.35 -16.40 4.55
C SER A 75 -2.10 -17.44 3.45
N TYR A 76 -0.82 -17.71 3.16
CA TYR A 76 -0.48 -18.79 2.23
C TYR A 76 -0.99 -20.12 2.78
N PRO A 77 -1.67 -20.95 1.96
CA PRO A 77 -2.12 -22.25 2.40
C PRO A 77 -0.91 -23.08 2.82
N ARG A 78 -1.00 -23.74 3.99
CA ARG A 78 0.08 -24.57 4.53
C ARG A 78 0.47 -25.73 3.59
N THR A 79 -0.43 -26.12 2.70
CA THR A 79 -0.23 -27.16 1.70
C THR A 79 -0.92 -26.76 0.39
N GLY A 80 -0.29 -27.05 -0.76
CA GLY A 80 -0.96 -26.99 -2.07
C GLY A 80 -0.97 -25.62 -2.79
N GLY A 81 -0.07 -24.69 -2.47
CA GLY A 81 0.07 -23.43 -3.20
C GLY A 81 1.02 -23.53 -4.41
N SER A 82 0.70 -22.81 -5.49
CA SER A 82 1.62 -22.61 -6.62
C SER A 82 1.69 -21.13 -6.97
N ILE A 83 2.89 -20.60 -7.19
CA ILE A 83 3.13 -19.23 -7.63
C ILE A 83 3.64 -19.28 -9.07
N LYS A 84 3.06 -18.45 -9.93
CA LYS A 84 3.48 -18.28 -11.33
C LYS A 84 3.69 -16.79 -11.56
N MET A 85 4.82 -16.44 -12.16
CA MET A 85 5.17 -15.05 -12.44
C MET A 85 6.05 -14.97 -13.68
N GLU A 86 5.94 -13.85 -14.40
CA GLU A 86 6.81 -13.49 -15.52
C GLU A 86 7.65 -12.28 -15.10
N ILE A 87 8.96 -12.33 -15.40
CA ILE A 87 9.91 -11.33 -14.92
C ILE A 87 10.77 -10.84 -16.07
N LYS A 88 10.90 -9.52 -16.17
CA LYS A 88 11.83 -8.84 -17.07
C LYS A 88 12.69 -7.88 -16.25
N THR A 89 14.01 -8.10 -16.23
CA THR A 89 14.94 -7.25 -15.47
C THR A 89 16.29 -7.15 -16.17
N GLN A 90 16.99 -6.04 -15.95
CA GLN A 90 18.41 -5.89 -16.30
C GLN A 90 19.34 -6.15 -15.09
N SER A 91 18.77 -6.30 -13.88
CA SER A 91 19.55 -6.56 -12.68
C SER A 91 20.13 -7.97 -12.70
N GLN A 92 21.39 -8.10 -12.29
CA GLN A 92 22.04 -9.40 -12.12
C GLN A 92 21.60 -10.11 -10.83
N HIS A 93 21.19 -9.35 -9.81
CA HIS A 93 20.79 -9.86 -8.50
C HIS A 93 19.53 -9.15 -8.01
N ALA A 94 18.51 -9.92 -7.63
CA ALA A 94 17.26 -9.40 -7.08
C ALA A 94 16.57 -10.44 -6.19
N LEU A 95 15.91 -9.97 -5.12
CA LEU A 95 14.99 -10.78 -4.34
C LEU A 95 13.63 -10.77 -5.04
N LEU A 96 13.18 -11.92 -5.52
CA LEU A 96 11.91 -12.04 -6.27
C LEU A 96 10.71 -12.33 -5.37
N LEU A 97 10.89 -13.21 -4.39
CA LEU A 97 9.88 -13.58 -3.42
C LEU A 97 10.56 -13.93 -2.11
N TYR A 98 9.98 -13.47 -1.00
CA TYR A 98 10.41 -13.82 0.34
C TYR A 98 9.20 -14.09 1.22
N ASN A 99 9.28 -15.18 1.98
CA ASN A 99 8.32 -15.49 3.02
C ASN A 99 9.09 -16.10 4.19
N THR A 100 8.79 -15.64 5.41
CA THR A 100 9.37 -16.19 6.64
C THR A 100 8.30 -16.92 7.43
N GLY A 101 8.71 -18.01 8.07
CA GLY A 101 7.89 -18.68 9.08
C GLY A 101 7.75 -17.83 10.34
N PRO A 102 6.89 -18.25 11.28
CA PRO A 102 6.77 -17.61 12.58
C PRO A 102 8.13 -17.61 13.31
N PRO A 103 8.42 -16.57 14.11
CA PRO A 103 9.66 -16.49 14.87
C PRO A 103 9.85 -17.72 15.77
N SER A 104 11.09 -18.21 15.88
CA SER A 104 11.43 -19.32 16.77
C SER A 104 11.16 -18.92 18.22
N ARG A 105 10.48 -19.80 18.97
CA ARG A 105 10.30 -19.67 20.43
C ARG A 105 11.62 -19.77 21.17
#